data_AF-A0A2E9Q8J6-F1
#
_entry.id   AF-A0A2E9Q8J6-F1
#
_cell.length_a   1.000
_cell.length_b   1.000
_cell.length_c   1.000
_cell.angle_alpha   90.00
_cell.angle_beta   90.00
_cell.angle_gamma   90.00
#
_symmetry.space_group_name_H-M   'P 1'
#
loop_
_entity.id
_entity.type
_entity.pdbx_description
1 polymer ?
#
loop_
_entity_poly.entity_id
_entity_poly.type
_entity_poly.pdbx_seq_one_letter_code
_entity_poly.pdbx_strand_id
1 'polypeptide(L)'
;MTDDTDQDMLVRSMESQLITLYGERELLMNEVGVCNAQELISLIKSMEAQLADLYADRENAIIIDGNRITISGPKKIFVRKSKS
;
A
#
# COMPACT_ATOMS: atom_id res chain seq x y z
N MET A 1 33.83 -33.83 -24.39
CA MET A 1 34.03 -32.37 -24.56
C MET A 1 32.72 -31.59 -24.65
N THR A 2 31.59 -32.20 -25.05
CA THR A 2 30.27 -31.55 -25.03
C THR A 2 29.69 -31.34 -23.63
N ASP A 3 29.92 -32.30 -22.72
CA ASP A 3 29.38 -32.30 -21.34
C ASP A 3 29.85 -31.09 -20.50
N ASP A 4 31.15 -30.77 -20.53
CA ASP A 4 31.71 -29.57 -19.85
C ASP A 4 31.10 -28.26 -20.38
N THR A 5 30.78 -28.20 -21.68
CA THR A 5 30.26 -26.97 -22.30
C THR A 5 28.81 -26.73 -21.91
N ASP A 6 28.00 -27.79 -21.83
CA ASP A 6 26.61 -27.72 -21.40
C ASP A 6 26.52 -27.37 -19.90
N GLN A 7 27.44 -27.89 -19.09
CA GLN A 7 27.54 -27.58 -17.67
C GLN A 7 27.93 -26.11 -17.43
N ASP A 8 28.89 -25.58 -18.20
CA ASP A 8 29.26 -24.16 -18.16
C ASP A 8 28.13 -23.23 -18.58
N MET A 9 27.33 -23.61 -19.60
CA MET A 9 26.17 -22.84 -20.02
C MET A 9 25.08 -22.80 -18.93
N LEU A 10 24.85 -23.92 -18.23
CA LEU A 10 23.90 -24.00 -17.12
C LEU A 10 24.31 -23.07 -15.97
N VAL A 11 25.60 -23.09 -15.59
CA VAL A 11 26.14 -22.24 -14.52
C VAL A 11 25.97 -20.77 -14.87
N ARG A 12 26.31 -20.36 -16.09
CA ARG A 12 26.12 -18.96 -16.55
C ARG A 12 24.65 -18.53 -16.56
N SER A 13 23.74 -19.43 -16.91
CA SER A 13 22.30 -19.15 -16.85
C SER A 13 21.84 -18.93 -15.42
N MET A 14 22.28 -19.78 -14.48
CA MET A 14 21.97 -19.64 -13.05
C MET A 14 22.55 -18.35 -12.46
N GLU A 15 23.79 -17.99 -12.81
CA GLU A 15 24.41 -16.73 -12.39
C GLU A 15 23.62 -15.52 -12.89
N SER A 16 23.21 -15.51 -14.16
CA SER A 16 22.39 -14.43 -14.73
C SER A 16 21.04 -14.29 -14.02
N GLN A 17 20.40 -15.42 -13.70
CA GLN A 17 19.15 -15.41 -12.92
C GLN A 17 19.36 -14.86 -11.52
N LEU A 18 20.46 -15.22 -10.83
CA LEU A 18 20.78 -14.69 -9.51
C LEU A 18 21.07 -13.18 -9.54
N ILE A 19 21.86 -12.71 -10.51
CA ILE A 19 22.15 -11.27 -10.67
C ILE A 19 20.83 -10.50 -10.83
N THR A 20 19.93 -11.00 -11.67
CA THR A 20 18.61 -10.39 -11.88
C THR A 20 17.81 -10.35 -10.57
N LEU A 21 17.72 -11.48 -9.86
CA LEU A 21 16.98 -11.61 -8.60
C LEU A 21 17.52 -10.68 -7.50
N TYR A 22 18.84 -10.56 -7.38
CA TYR A 22 19.46 -9.65 -6.41
C TYR A 22 19.30 -8.19 -6.80
N GLY A 23 19.38 -7.87 -8.09
CA GLY A 23 19.12 -6.52 -8.60
C GLY A 23 17.68 -6.07 -8.32
N GLU A 24 16.70 -6.94 -8.54
CA GLU A 24 15.30 -6.64 -8.21
C GLU A 24 15.10 -6.42 -6.70
N ARG A 25 15.75 -7.23 -5.86
CA ARG A 25 15.69 -7.08 -4.41
C ARG A 25 16.35 -5.77 -3.93
N GLU A 26 17.48 -5.40 -4.52
CA GLU A 26 18.15 -4.13 -4.22
C GLU A 26 17.28 -2.93 -4.62
N LEU A 27 16.65 -2.98 -5.79
CA LEU A 27 15.72 -1.95 -6.24
C LEU A 27 14.55 -1.78 -5.26
N LEU A 28 13.92 -2.89 -4.84
CA LEU A 28 12.83 -2.84 -3.86
C LEU A 28 13.29 -2.24 -2.52
N MET A 29 14.47 -2.63 -2.05
CA MET A 29 14.99 -2.09 -0.79
C MET A 29 15.28 -0.59 -0.90
N ASN A 30 15.86 -0.14 -2.01
CA ASN A 30 16.24 1.25 -2.20
C ASN A 30 15.03 2.18 -2.43
N GLU A 31 14.04 1.73 -3.19
CA GLU A 31 12.90 2.57 -3.56
C GLU A 31 11.78 2.58 -2.51
N VAL A 32 11.51 1.43 -1.89
CA VAL A 32 10.34 1.26 -1.03
C VAL A 32 10.66 0.62 0.33
N GLY A 33 11.94 0.34 0.61
CA GLY A 33 12.38 -0.15 1.92
C GLY A 33 11.97 -1.58 2.24
N VAL A 34 11.58 -2.37 1.24
CA VAL A 34 11.14 -3.76 1.42
C VAL A 34 12.00 -4.72 0.61
N CYS A 35 12.16 -5.96 1.09
CA CYS A 35 13.10 -6.91 0.52
C CYS A 35 12.44 -8.04 -0.29
N ASN A 36 11.11 -8.13 -0.25
CA ASN A 36 10.38 -9.23 -0.88
C ASN A 36 8.95 -8.83 -1.25
N ALA A 37 8.35 -9.65 -2.12
CA ALA A 37 7.00 -9.43 -2.62
C ALA A 37 5.93 -9.42 -1.51
N GLN A 38 6.11 -10.21 -0.44
CA GLN A 38 5.12 -10.29 0.65
C GLN A 38 5.06 -8.98 1.44
N GLU A 39 6.22 -8.39 1.74
CA GLU A 39 6.33 -7.08 2.37
C GLU A 39 5.76 -5.98 1.47
N LEU A 40 6.05 -6.03 0.17
CA LEU A 40 5.49 -5.08 -0.81
C LEU A 40 3.95 -5.13 -0.83
N ILE A 41 3.37 -6.33 -0.86
CA ILE A 41 1.91 -6.53 -0.82
C ILE A 41 1.33 -5.98 0.49
N SER A 42 1.97 -6.25 1.62
CA SER A 42 1.54 -5.71 2.92
C SER A 42 1.61 -4.19 2.96
N LEU A 43 2.67 -3.58 2.40
CA LEU A 43 2.81 -2.14 2.30
C LEU A 43 1.66 -1.53 1.50
N ILE A 44 1.39 -2.05 0.29
CA ILE A 44 0.30 -1.58 -0.57
C ILE A 44 -1.05 -1.68 0.14
N LYS A 45 -1.36 -2.83 0.74
CA LYS A 45 -2.62 -3.03 1.49
C LYS A 45 -2.77 -2.05 2.65
N SER A 46 -1.67 -1.75 3.35
CA SER A 46 -1.69 -0.78 4.44
C SER A 46 -1.98 0.65 3.93
N MET A 47 -1.46 1.00 2.75
CA MET A 47 -1.73 2.29 2.10
C MET A 47 -3.19 2.38 1.63
N GLU A 48 -3.75 1.30 1.08
CA GLU A 48 -5.16 1.23 0.69
C GLU A 48 -6.09 1.39 1.90
N ALA A 49 -5.77 0.75 3.02
CA ALA A 49 -6.53 0.88 4.26
C ALA A 49 -6.51 2.32 4.81
N GLN A 50 -5.32 2.93 4.89
CA GLN A 50 -5.19 4.33 5.33
C GLN A 50 -5.96 5.29 4.42
N LEU A 51 -5.98 5.04 3.11
CA LEU A 51 -6.73 5.86 2.17
C LEU A 51 -8.24 5.68 2.34
N ALA A 52 -8.71 4.44 2.56
CA ALA A 52 -10.11 4.15 2.84
C ALA A 52 -10.58 4.86 4.12
N ASP A 53 -9.77 4.83 5.18
CA ASP A 53 -10.05 5.51 6.44
C ASP A 53 -10.17 7.03 6.23
N LEU A 54 -9.26 7.64 5.47
CA LEU A 54 -9.29 9.07 5.16
C LEU A 54 -10.57 9.46 4.40
N TYR A 55 -10.97 8.67 3.39
CA TYR A 55 -12.22 8.91 2.67
C TYR A 55 -13.44 8.74 3.58
N ALA A 56 -13.44 7.73 4.45
CA ALA A 56 -14.51 7.51 5.41
C ALA A 56 -14.62 8.69 6.39
N ASP A 57 -13.52 9.19 6.93
CA ASP A 57 -13.50 10.34 7.84
C ASP A 57 -14.02 11.61 7.16
N ARG A 58 -13.61 11.85 5.91
CA ARG A 58 -14.09 12.97 5.11
C ARG A 58 -15.59 12.88 4.83
N GLU A 59 -16.08 11.70 4.43
CA GLU A 59 -17.50 11.48 4.18
C GLU A 59 -18.32 11.65 5.47
N ASN A 60 -17.76 11.24 6.60
CA ASN A 60 -18.43 11.25 7.88
C ASN A 60 -18.22 12.53 8.71
N ALA A 61 -17.58 13.55 8.15
CA ALA A 61 -17.27 14.77 8.86
C ALA A 61 -18.53 15.53 9.31
N ILE A 62 -18.48 16.05 10.54
CA ILE A 62 -19.40 17.05 11.07
C ILE A 62 -18.57 18.30 11.34
N ILE A 63 -18.89 19.39 10.66
CA ILE A 63 -18.15 20.65 10.74
C ILE A 63 -19.05 21.67 11.46
N ILE A 64 -18.53 22.29 12.52
CA ILE A 64 -19.20 23.37 13.24
C ILE A 64 -18.42 24.66 12.96
N ASP A 65 -19.07 25.62 12.32
CA ASP A 65 -18.50 26.93 11.99
C ASP A 65 -19.43 28.03 12.52
N GLY A 66 -19.07 28.57 13.68
CA GLY A 66 -19.86 29.55 14.42
C GLY A 66 -21.29 29.07 14.69
N ASN A 67 -22.23 29.66 13.94
CA ASN A 67 -23.66 29.41 14.00
C ASN A 67 -24.18 28.48 12.87
N ARG A 68 -23.28 27.78 12.15
CA ARG A 68 -23.60 26.77 11.15
C ARG A 68 -23.04 25.41 11.56
N ILE A 69 -23.85 24.36 11.40
CA ILE A 69 -23.42 22.97 11.49
C ILE A 69 -23.62 22.33 10.12
N THR A 70 -22.54 21.80 9.54
CA THR A 70 -22.55 21.04 8.29
C THR A 70 -22.33 19.58 8.61
N ILE A 71 -23.23 18.72 8.15
CA ILE A 71 -23.15 17.27 8.35
C ILE A 71 -23.02 16.64 6.97
N SER A 72 -21.88 15.98 6.74
CA SER A 72 -21.60 15.26 5.50
C SER A 72 -21.95 13.79 5.61
N GLY A 73 -22.21 13.16 4.46
CA GLY A 73 -22.47 11.73 4.36
C GLY A 73 -23.83 11.28 4.89
N PRO A 74 -24.16 9.99 4.76
CA PRO A 74 -25.42 9.43 5.22
C PRO A 74 -25.46 9.33 6.74
N LYS A 75 -26.15 10.28 7.40
CA LYS A 75 -26.34 10.27 8.87
C LYS A 75 -27.80 10.49 9.25
N LYS A 76 -28.26 9.79 10.29
CA LYS A 76 -29.55 10.07 10.93
C LYS A 76 -29.38 11.22 11.93
N ILE A 77 -30.12 12.30 11.76
CA ILE A 77 -30.03 13.50 12.59
C ILE A 77 -31.32 13.65 13.40
N PHE A 78 -31.19 13.79 14.72
CA PHE A 78 -32.30 14.08 15.63
C PHE A 78 -32.08 15.44 16.27
N VAL A 79 -33.00 16.38 16.05
CA VAL A 79 -32.96 17.71 16.67
C VAL A 79 -34.03 17.78 17.75
N ARG A 80 -33.62 18.10 18.99
CA ARG A 80 -34.54 18.34 20.11
C ARG A 80 -34.40 19.79 20.56
N LYS A 81 -35.52 20.51 20.62
CA LYS A 81 -35.55 21.83 21.26
C LYS A 81 -35.42 21.66 22.77
N SER A 82 -34.52 22.39 23.40
CA SER A 82 -34.55 22.57 24.86
C SER A 82 -35.87 23.27 25.21
N LYS A 83 -36.62 22.75 26.20
CA LYS A 83 -37.70 23.54 26.80
C LYS A 83 -37.05 24.75 27.48
N SER A 84 -37.54 25.94 27.16
CA SER A 84 -37.22 27.18 27.88
C SER A 84 -37.82 27.17 29.27
#